data_AF-A0A9D9VK45-F1
#
_entry.id   AF-A0A9D9VK45-F1
#
_cell.length_a   1.000
_cell.length_b   1.000
_cell.length_c   1.000
_cell.angle_alpha   90.00
_cell.angle_beta   90.00
_cell.angle_gamma   90.00
#
_symmetry.space_group_name_H-M   'P 1'
#
loop_
_entity.id
_entity.type
_entity.pdbx_description
1 polymer ?
#
loop_
_entity_poly.entity_id
_entity_poly.type
_entity_poly.pdbx_seq_one_letter_code
_entity_poly.pdbx_strand_id
1 'polypeptide(L)'
;MIDWIKRTLKKMGPGFITGAADDDPAGIATYTQAGVTLGYNGLWSALFSIPFMVVVQEMCGRIGIVTGRGLAANMSKKFPKIVVLGLVGLLFAANTLNLGADIGMMAASVQLVLPLPFPLLVVALTLICVSLQIFASYEAYAKYLKWLTVSLIAYIGVAFAVSDIDWGQALKGTFLPSGILEKDFLMMLVAVLGTSISPISFFGKQARK
;
A
#
# COMPACT_ATOMS: atom_id res chain seq x y z
N MET A 1 -1.83 -10.66 -30.81
CA MET A 1 -2.20 -10.78 -29.38
C MET A 1 -0.97 -10.83 -28.46
N ILE A 2 0.01 -11.69 -28.72
CA ILE A 2 1.25 -11.81 -27.93
C ILE A 2 2.09 -10.52 -27.93
N ASP A 3 2.21 -9.83 -29.06
CA ASP A 3 2.98 -8.57 -29.13
C ASP A 3 2.28 -7.39 -28.44
N TRP A 4 0.95 -7.42 -28.38
CA TRP A 4 0.16 -6.45 -27.60
C TRP A 4 0.39 -6.68 -26.10
N ILE A 5 0.32 -7.94 -25.64
CA ILE A 5 0.63 -8.32 -24.26
C ILE A 5 2.08 -7.94 -23.89
N LYS A 6 3.07 -8.22 -24.75
CA LYS A 6 4.48 -7.84 -24.51
C LYS A 6 4.70 -6.34 -24.45
N ARG A 7 4.00 -5.56 -25.29
CA ARG A 7 4.06 -4.08 -25.27
C ARG A 7 3.38 -3.51 -24.03
N THR A 8 2.25 -4.06 -23.61
CA THR A 8 1.55 -3.66 -22.38
C THR A 8 2.39 -4.01 -21.16
N LEU A 9 2.97 -5.21 -21.08
CA LEU A 9 3.90 -5.62 -20.00
C LEU A 9 5.17 -4.75 -19.93
N LYS A 10 5.70 -4.29 -21.07
CA LYS A 10 6.81 -3.32 -21.11
C LYS A 10 6.41 -1.94 -20.58
N LYS A 11 5.13 -1.54 -20.77
CA LYS A 11 4.58 -0.27 -20.28
C LYS A 11 4.10 -0.33 -18.82
N MET A 12 3.73 -1.52 -18.32
CA MET A 12 3.41 -1.81 -16.90
C MET A 12 4.67 -1.85 -16.01
N GLY A 13 5.63 -0.97 -16.25
CA GLY A 13 6.90 -0.96 -15.52
C GLY A 13 6.75 -0.30 -14.14
N PRO A 14 6.82 1.03 -14.06
CA PRO A 14 6.82 1.72 -12.77
C PRO A 14 5.44 1.73 -12.09
N GLY A 15 4.35 1.93 -12.84
CA GLY A 15 3.00 2.07 -12.27
C GLY A 15 2.47 0.82 -11.58
N PHE A 16 2.71 -0.36 -12.16
CA PHE A 16 2.29 -1.64 -11.59
C PHE A 16 3.07 -2.00 -10.32
N ILE A 17 4.40 -1.79 -10.34
CA ILE A 17 5.25 -2.00 -9.17
C ILE A 17 4.88 -1.00 -8.06
N THR A 18 4.58 0.25 -8.39
CA THR A 18 4.14 1.23 -7.36
C THR A 18 2.76 0.92 -6.79
N GLY A 19 1.83 0.37 -7.60
CA GLY A 19 0.53 -0.04 -7.09
C GLY A 19 0.62 -1.26 -6.18
N ALA A 20 1.49 -2.22 -6.51
CA ALA A 20 1.74 -3.36 -5.65
C ALA A 20 2.61 -3.04 -4.42
N ALA A 21 3.38 -1.94 -4.46
CA ALA A 21 4.09 -1.42 -3.30
C ALA A 21 3.17 -0.71 -2.29
N ASP A 22 1.93 -0.42 -2.69
CA ASP A 22 0.88 0.17 -1.84
C ASP A 22 0.23 -0.90 -0.93
N ASP A 23 0.38 -2.20 -1.27
CA ASP A 23 0.00 -3.33 -0.41
C ASP A 23 1.18 -3.75 0.49
N ASP A 24 1.55 -2.85 1.40
CA ASP A 24 2.56 -3.13 2.43
C ASP A 24 2.00 -4.07 3.53
N PRO A 25 2.87 -4.77 4.29
CA PRO A 25 2.42 -5.65 5.37
C PRO A 25 1.52 -4.96 6.41
N ALA A 26 1.76 -3.68 6.70
CA ALA A 26 0.91 -2.89 7.59
C ALA A 26 -0.50 -2.67 7.02
N GLY A 27 -0.62 -2.38 5.71
CA GLY A 27 -1.90 -2.27 5.01
C GLY A 27 -2.67 -3.59 5.02
N ILE A 28 -2.02 -4.71 4.69
CA ILE A 28 -2.64 -6.05 4.73
C ILE A 28 -3.17 -6.38 6.14
N ALA A 29 -2.40 -6.05 7.18
CA ALA A 29 -2.83 -6.23 8.56
C ALA A 29 -4.09 -5.41 8.89
N THR A 30 -4.10 -4.15 8.45
CA THR A 30 -5.22 -3.23 8.66
C THR A 30 -6.48 -3.74 7.95
N TYR A 31 -6.37 -4.19 6.70
CA TYR A 31 -7.49 -4.77 5.96
C TYR A 31 -7.99 -6.07 6.60
N THR A 32 -7.07 -6.91 7.09
CA THR A 32 -7.42 -8.15 7.80
C THR A 32 -8.18 -7.85 9.08
N GLN A 33 -7.69 -6.88 9.88
CA GLN A 33 -8.36 -6.47 11.11
C GLN A 33 -9.72 -5.83 10.83
N ALA A 34 -9.84 -5.02 9.78
CA ALA A 34 -11.11 -4.45 9.34
C ALA A 34 -12.10 -5.56 8.93
N GLY A 35 -11.64 -6.61 8.25
CA GLY A 35 -12.47 -7.76 7.90
C GLY A 35 -12.96 -8.55 9.12
N VAL A 36 -12.13 -8.71 10.15
CA VAL A 36 -12.54 -9.35 11.42
C VAL A 36 -13.55 -8.51 12.19
N THR A 37 -13.35 -7.18 12.24
CA THR A 37 -14.19 -6.28 13.02
C THR A 37 -15.52 -5.95 12.34
N LEU A 38 -15.51 -5.70 11.03
CA LEU A 38 -16.68 -5.24 10.28
C LEU A 38 -17.38 -6.34 9.47
N GLY A 39 -16.75 -7.51 9.34
CA GLY A 39 -17.21 -8.54 8.41
C GLY A 39 -17.35 -7.98 6.99
N TYR A 40 -18.47 -8.30 6.33
CA TYR A 40 -18.77 -7.81 4.98
C TYR A 40 -19.27 -6.35 4.93
N ASN A 41 -19.67 -5.75 6.06
CA ASN A 41 -20.26 -4.41 6.09
C ASN A 41 -19.27 -3.30 5.74
N GLY A 42 -17.97 -3.59 5.73
CA GLY A 42 -16.93 -2.65 5.30
C GLY A 42 -16.67 -2.62 3.79
N LEU A 43 -17.14 -3.60 3.02
CA LEU A 43 -16.71 -3.78 1.63
C LEU A 43 -17.13 -2.63 0.71
N TRP A 44 -18.30 -2.03 0.95
CA TRP A 44 -18.79 -0.93 0.13
C TRP A 44 -17.87 0.31 0.17
N SER A 45 -17.09 0.51 1.24
CA SER A 45 -16.19 1.65 1.31
C SER A 45 -15.07 1.55 0.25
N ALA A 46 -14.70 0.32 -0.13
CA ALA A 46 -13.71 0.07 -1.19
C ALA A 46 -14.18 0.61 -2.56
N LEU A 47 -15.49 0.55 -2.84
CA LEU A 47 -16.06 1.09 -4.09
C LEU A 47 -15.84 2.59 -4.23
N PHE A 48 -15.75 3.33 -3.12
CA PHE A 48 -15.53 4.76 -3.11
C PHE A 48 -14.05 5.13 -2.92
N SER A 49 -13.32 4.37 -2.08
CA SER A 49 -11.91 4.63 -1.81
C SER A 49 -11.03 4.35 -3.03
N ILE A 50 -11.33 3.31 -3.83
CA ILE A 50 -10.53 2.96 -5.01
C ILE A 50 -10.57 4.08 -6.07
N PRO A 51 -11.73 4.57 -6.55
CA PRO A 51 -11.76 5.68 -7.49
C PRO A 51 -11.09 6.94 -6.95
N PHE A 52 -11.30 7.24 -5.66
CA PHE A 52 -10.68 8.39 -5.01
C PHE A 52 -9.15 8.29 -5.03
N MET A 53 -8.61 7.14 -4.63
CA MET A 53 -7.18 6.84 -4.66
C MET A 53 -6.63 6.95 -6.09
N VAL A 54 -7.32 6.39 -7.09
CA VAL A 54 -6.90 6.48 -8.49
C VAL A 54 -6.81 7.94 -8.95
N VAL A 55 -7.81 8.77 -8.64
CA VAL A 55 -7.81 10.19 -9.00
C VAL A 55 -6.65 10.92 -8.33
N VAL A 56 -6.44 10.73 -7.03
CA VAL A 56 -5.35 11.41 -6.30
C VAL A 56 -3.98 10.98 -6.84
N GLN A 57 -3.77 9.67 -7.05
CA GLN A 57 -2.51 9.16 -7.61
C GLN A 57 -2.27 9.65 -9.05
N GLU A 58 -3.32 9.76 -9.85
CA GLU A 58 -3.26 10.25 -11.23
C GLU A 58 -2.92 11.73 -11.28
N MET A 59 -3.55 12.57 -10.44
CA MET A 59 -3.24 13.99 -10.30
C MET A 59 -1.78 14.20 -9.87
N CYS A 60 -1.30 13.45 -8.89
CA CYS A 60 0.10 13.51 -8.48
C CYS A 60 1.04 13.07 -9.61
N GLY A 61 0.69 12.03 -10.36
CA GLY A 61 1.45 11.60 -11.54
C GLY A 61 1.54 12.69 -12.60
N ARG A 62 0.41 13.35 -12.93
CA ARG A 62 0.35 14.45 -13.90
C ARG A 62 1.20 15.64 -13.47
N ILE A 63 1.13 16.05 -12.21
CA ILE A 63 1.96 17.14 -11.67
C ILE A 63 3.45 16.83 -11.85
N GLY A 64 3.86 15.59 -11.53
CA GLY A 64 5.24 15.14 -11.70
C GLY A 64 5.71 15.21 -13.16
N ILE A 65 4.90 14.73 -14.09
CA ILE A 65 5.22 14.72 -15.53
C ILE A 65 5.32 16.14 -16.09
N VAL A 66 4.36 17.02 -15.74
CA VAL A 66 4.29 18.39 -16.29
C VAL A 66 5.39 19.29 -15.70
N THR A 67 5.62 19.21 -14.39
CA THR A 67 6.58 20.10 -13.72
C THR A 67 8.02 19.60 -13.78
N GLY A 68 8.22 18.30 -14.02
CA GLY A 68 9.53 17.64 -13.96
C GLY A 68 10.16 17.69 -12.56
N ARG A 69 9.36 17.93 -11.51
CA ARG A 69 9.82 18.11 -10.13
C ARG A 69 8.93 17.37 -9.16
N GLY A 70 9.49 17.01 -8.00
CA GLY A 70 8.75 16.49 -6.86
C GLY A 70 7.76 17.49 -6.26
N LEU A 71 6.76 16.99 -5.54
CA LEU A 71 5.69 17.76 -4.90
C LEU A 71 6.27 18.77 -3.91
N ALA A 72 7.21 18.37 -3.05
CA ALA A 72 7.86 19.31 -2.13
C ALA A 72 8.63 20.41 -2.87
N ALA A 73 9.27 20.09 -4.00
CA ALA A 73 9.97 21.10 -4.80
C ALA A 73 8.99 22.07 -5.48
N ASN A 74 7.80 21.61 -5.87
CA ASN A 74 6.73 22.48 -6.37
C ASN A 74 6.09 23.31 -5.24
N MET A 75 5.89 22.73 -4.06
CA MET A 75 5.36 23.42 -2.89
C MET A 75 6.31 24.51 -2.38
N SER A 76 7.62 24.25 -2.40
CA SER A 76 8.67 25.21 -2.02
C SER A 76 8.67 26.50 -2.85
N LYS A 77 8.03 26.50 -4.02
CA LYS A 77 7.87 27.69 -4.87
C LYS A 77 6.64 28.52 -4.54
N LYS A 78 5.60 27.91 -3.95
CA LYS A 78 4.30 28.56 -3.69
C LYS A 78 4.08 28.85 -2.21
N PHE A 79 4.73 28.11 -1.32
CA PHE A 79 4.55 28.21 0.13
C PHE A 79 5.85 28.64 0.82
N PRO A 80 5.75 29.31 1.99
CA PRO A 80 6.92 29.65 2.77
C PRO A 80 7.67 28.39 3.22
N LYS A 81 9.01 28.48 3.27
CA LYS A 81 9.90 27.34 3.56
C LYS A 81 9.54 26.60 4.85
N ILE A 82 9.08 27.32 5.88
CA ILE A 82 8.68 26.75 7.17
C ILE A 82 7.52 25.74 7.03
N VAL A 83 6.54 26.05 6.18
CA VAL A 83 5.37 25.17 5.95
C VAL A 83 5.81 23.92 5.21
N VAL A 84 6.67 24.07 4.20
CA VAL A 84 7.16 22.93 3.42
C VAL A 84 8.06 22.03 4.26
N LEU A 85 8.95 22.60 5.08
CA LEU A 85 9.76 21.84 6.03
C LEU A 85 8.90 21.11 7.05
N GLY A 86 7.85 21.74 7.58
CA GLY A 86 6.89 21.09 8.49
C GLY A 86 6.20 19.89 7.83
N LEU A 87 5.72 20.05 6.59
CA LEU A 87 5.08 18.96 5.84
C LEU A 87 6.04 17.83 5.49
N VAL A 88 7.27 18.15 5.10
CA VAL A 88 8.32 17.14 4.85
C VAL A 88 8.70 16.41 6.14
N GLY A 89 8.75 17.11 7.28
CA GLY A 89 8.99 16.50 8.59
C GLY A 89 7.87 15.55 9.00
N LEU A 90 6.61 15.95 8.83
CA LEU A 90 5.44 15.09 9.07
C LEU A 90 5.47 13.85 8.18
N LEU A 91 5.78 14.02 6.89
CA LEU A 91 5.95 12.93 5.95
C LEU A 91 7.05 11.96 6.39
N PHE A 92 8.20 12.49 6.79
CA PHE A 92 9.32 11.68 7.26
C PHE A 92 8.95 10.86 8.51
N ALA A 93 8.27 11.48 9.47
CA ALA A 93 7.80 10.80 10.67
C ALA A 93 6.78 9.69 10.33
N ALA A 94 5.77 10.00 9.50
CA ALA A 94 4.76 9.04 9.06
C ALA A 94 5.40 7.83 8.36
N ASN A 95 6.35 8.07 7.45
CA ASN A 95 7.03 6.99 6.74
C ASN A 95 7.91 6.12 7.66
N THR A 96 8.53 6.75 8.67
CA THR A 96 9.34 6.02 9.65
C THR A 96 8.47 5.09 10.49
N LEU A 97 7.29 5.57 10.91
CA LEU A 97 6.32 4.76 11.62
C LEU A 97 5.77 3.62 10.74
N ASN A 98 5.48 3.90 9.46
CA ASN A 98 5.00 2.88 8.54
C ASN A 98 6.05 1.76 8.32
N LEU A 99 7.32 2.14 8.13
CA LEU A 99 8.41 1.18 8.01
C LEU A 99 8.56 0.30 9.27
N GLY A 100 8.39 0.89 10.45
CA GLY A 100 8.40 0.15 11.71
C GLY A 100 7.23 -0.85 11.81
N ALA A 101 6.03 -0.42 11.41
CA ALA A 101 4.85 -1.27 11.36
C ALA A 101 5.03 -2.43 10.37
N ASP A 102 5.59 -2.17 9.19
CA ASP A 102 5.88 -3.19 8.18
C ASP A 102 6.81 -4.27 8.70
N ILE A 103 7.95 -3.88 9.30
CA ILE A 103 8.90 -4.85 9.87
C ILE A 103 8.23 -5.66 10.98
N GLY A 104 7.43 -5.01 11.82
CA GLY A 104 6.66 -5.69 12.88
C GLY A 104 5.69 -6.72 12.31
N MET A 105 4.93 -6.37 11.27
CA MET A 105 3.98 -7.28 10.63
C MET A 105 4.67 -8.40 9.85
N MET A 106 5.82 -8.14 9.22
CA MET A 106 6.64 -9.20 8.63
C MET A 106 7.12 -10.19 9.70
N ALA A 107 7.60 -9.70 10.84
CA ALA A 107 8.05 -10.54 11.95
C ALA A 107 6.88 -11.38 12.53
N ALA A 108 5.70 -10.79 12.69
CA ALA A 108 4.50 -11.51 13.11
C ALA A 108 4.09 -12.59 12.09
N SER A 109 4.16 -12.28 10.79
CA SER A 109 3.84 -13.22 9.71
C SER A 109 4.82 -14.41 9.67
N VAL A 110 6.12 -14.16 9.86
CA VAL A 110 7.12 -15.24 9.96
C VAL A 110 6.87 -16.11 11.18
N GLN A 111 6.42 -15.52 12.29
CA GLN A 111 6.09 -16.24 13.52
C GLN A 111 4.97 -17.27 13.36
N LEU A 112 4.05 -17.05 12.41
CA LEU A 112 3.00 -18.00 12.08
C LEU A 112 3.56 -19.31 11.49
N VAL A 113 4.75 -19.27 10.90
CA VAL A 113 5.40 -20.43 10.26
C VAL A 113 6.55 -20.97 11.10
N LEU A 114 7.33 -20.09 11.71
CA LEU A 114 8.50 -20.41 12.54
C LEU A 114 8.33 -19.80 13.93
N PRO A 115 8.18 -20.60 15.00
CA PRO A 115 7.96 -20.09 16.36
C PRO A 115 9.26 -19.53 16.97
N LEU A 116 9.77 -18.44 16.41
CA LEU A 116 10.96 -17.72 16.86
C LEU A 116 10.57 -16.47 17.67
N PRO A 117 11.43 -15.99 18.58
CA PRO A 117 11.14 -14.80 19.37
C PRO A 117 10.95 -13.54 18.50
N PHE A 118 9.89 -12.78 18.78
CA PHE A 118 9.56 -11.55 18.03
C PHE A 118 10.73 -10.54 17.94
N PRO A 119 11.44 -10.20 19.03
CA PRO A 119 12.53 -9.22 18.94
C PRO A 119 13.67 -9.68 18.01
N LEU A 120 13.95 -10.98 18.00
CA LEU A 120 14.97 -11.56 17.15
C LEU A 120 14.58 -11.46 15.67
N LEU A 121 13.33 -11.76 15.34
CA LEU A 121 12.81 -11.63 13.97
C LEU A 121 12.83 -10.18 13.49
N VAL A 122 12.42 -9.22 14.33
CA VAL A 122 12.46 -7.79 13.99
C VAL A 122 13.89 -7.33 13.68
N VAL A 123 14.86 -7.66 14.54
CA VAL A 123 16.26 -7.30 14.31
C VAL A 123 16.81 -7.96 13.04
N ALA A 124 16.56 -9.26 12.86
CA ALA A 124 17.04 -9.99 11.69
C ALA A 124 16.45 -9.44 10.39
N LEU A 125 15.13 -9.21 10.33
CA LEU A 125 14.46 -8.64 9.16
C LEU A 125 14.93 -7.21 8.88
N THR A 126 15.12 -6.38 9.92
CA THR A 126 15.68 -5.03 9.77
C THR A 126 17.05 -5.07 9.12
N LEU A 127 17.95 -5.93 9.61
CA LEU A 127 19.31 -6.08 9.05
C LEU A 127 19.27 -6.56 7.60
N ILE A 128 18.37 -7.50 7.28
CA ILE A 128 18.18 -7.98 5.90
C ILE A 128 17.69 -6.85 5.00
N CYS A 129 16.65 -6.10 5.41
CA CYS A 129 16.11 -4.98 4.65
C CYS A 129 17.16 -3.89 4.39
N VAL A 130 17.91 -3.49 5.43
CA VAL A 130 18.98 -2.49 5.31
C VAL A 130 20.10 -3.00 4.38
N SER A 131 20.51 -4.26 4.54
CA SER A 131 21.54 -4.86 3.69
C SER A 131 21.10 -4.92 2.23
N LEU A 132 19.87 -5.36 1.97
CA LEU A 132 19.31 -5.37 0.61
C LEU A 132 19.26 -3.95 0.02
N GLN A 133 18.94 -2.94 0.81
CA GLN A 133 18.87 -1.56 0.32
C GLN A 133 20.24 -0.97 -0.03
N ILE A 134 21.31 -1.42 0.65
CA ILE A 134 22.69 -0.98 0.37
C ILE A 134 23.29 -1.76 -0.80
N PHE A 135 23.08 -3.07 -0.86
CA PHE A 135 23.81 -3.96 -1.77
C PHE A 135 23.03 -4.37 -3.03
N ALA A 136 21.69 -4.30 -3.05
CA ALA A 136 20.92 -4.75 -4.20
C ALA A 136 20.81 -3.66 -5.28
N SER A 137 21.10 -4.03 -6.53
CA SER A 137 20.84 -3.17 -7.67
C SER A 137 19.32 -3.03 -7.89
N TYR A 138 18.87 -1.82 -8.21
CA TYR A 138 17.45 -1.52 -8.40
C TYR A 138 16.79 -2.41 -9.47
N GLU A 139 17.52 -2.75 -10.54
CA GLU A 139 17.00 -3.61 -11.61
C GLU A 139 16.72 -5.03 -11.15
N ALA A 140 17.59 -5.60 -10.31
CA ALA A 140 17.37 -6.90 -9.70
C ALA A 140 16.18 -6.84 -8.74
N TYR A 141 16.13 -5.84 -7.85
CA TYR A 141 15.07 -5.66 -6.88
C TYR A 141 13.69 -5.51 -7.52
N ALA A 142 13.56 -4.67 -8.54
CA ALA A 142 12.31 -4.47 -9.28
C ALA A 142 11.82 -5.73 -10.00
N LYS A 143 12.73 -6.62 -10.42
CA LYS A 143 12.37 -7.91 -11.03
C LYS A 143 11.79 -8.87 -9.99
N TYR A 144 12.38 -8.96 -8.80
CA TYR A 144 11.85 -9.81 -7.72
C TYR A 144 10.51 -9.31 -7.20
N LEU A 145 10.37 -8.00 -6.99
CA LEU A 145 9.10 -7.41 -6.55
C LEU A 145 7.95 -7.75 -7.50
N LYS A 146 8.16 -7.70 -8.82
CA LYS A 146 7.13 -8.11 -9.80
C LYS A 146 6.63 -9.54 -9.58
N TRP A 147 7.54 -10.48 -9.32
CA TRP A 147 7.12 -11.85 -9.04
C TRP A 147 6.42 -11.99 -7.68
N LEU A 148 6.85 -11.21 -6.69
CA LEU A 148 6.19 -11.16 -5.39
C LEU A 148 4.75 -10.64 -5.52
N THR A 149 4.45 -9.71 -6.44
CA THR A 149 3.05 -9.29 -6.69
C THR A 149 2.14 -10.43 -7.14
N VAL A 150 2.67 -11.48 -7.77
CA VAL A 150 1.89 -12.66 -8.16
C VAL A 150 1.38 -13.42 -6.93
N SER A 151 2.06 -13.32 -5.77
CA SER A 151 1.57 -13.93 -4.54
C SER A 151 0.25 -13.29 -4.06
N LEU A 152 -0.07 -12.06 -4.47
CA LEU A 152 -1.37 -11.45 -4.15
C LEU A 152 -2.54 -12.21 -4.79
N ILE A 153 -2.29 -12.95 -5.88
CA ILE A 153 -3.30 -13.85 -6.48
C ILE A 153 -3.68 -14.98 -5.52
N ALA A 154 -2.81 -15.33 -4.56
CA ALA A 154 -3.13 -16.31 -3.53
C ALA A 154 -4.36 -15.90 -2.70
N TYR A 155 -4.61 -14.59 -2.48
CA TYR A 155 -5.81 -14.13 -1.78
C TYR A 155 -7.10 -14.47 -2.54
N ILE A 156 -7.07 -14.37 -3.87
CA ILE A 156 -8.19 -14.82 -4.72
C ILE A 156 -8.36 -16.33 -4.57
N GLY A 157 -7.25 -17.08 -4.62
CA GLY A 157 -7.26 -18.52 -4.39
C GLY A 157 -7.87 -18.92 -3.04
N VAL A 158 -7.48 -18.24 -1.96
CA VAL A 158 -8.02 -18.45 -0.61
C VAL A 158 -9.51 -18.12 -0.56
N ALA A 159 -9.95 -17.03 -1.18
CA ALA A 159 -11.37 -16.66 -1.23
C ALA A 159 -12.24 -17.75 -1.89
N PHE A 160 -11.73 -18.45 -2.91
CA PHE A 160 -12.45 -19.57 -3.53
C PHE A 160 -12.22 -20.92 -2.85
N ALA A 161 -11.11 -21.11 -2.14
CA ALA A 161 -10.79 -22.34 -1.43
C ALA A 161 -11.54 -22.47 -0.11
N VAL A 162 -11.83 -21.35 0.56
CA VAL A 162 -12.61 -21.32 1.80
C VAL A 162 -14.10 -21.48 1.47
N SER A 163 -14.65 -22.63 1.83
CA SER A 163 -16.04 -23.01 1.49
C SER A 163 -17.11 -22.21 2.26
N ASP A 164 -16.71 -21.52 3.31
CA ASP A 164 -17.62 -20.81 4.25
C ASP A 164 -17.92 -19.37 3.84
N ILE A 165 -17.48 -18.90 2.66
CA ILE A 165 -17.77 -17.54 2.20
C ILE A 165 -19.21 -17.43 1.71
N ASP A 166 -20.03 -16.66 2.44
CA ASP A 166 -21.37 -16.28 1.99
C ASP A 166 -21.27 -15.16 0.95
N TRP A 167 -21.19 -15.57 -0.32
CA TRP A 167 -21.15 -14.65 -1.46
C TRP A 167 -22.37 -13.74 -1.55
N GLY A 168 -23.53 -14.18 -1.03
CA GLY A 168 -24.74 -13.36 -0.98
C GLY A 168 -24.59 -12.18 -0.02
N GLN A 169 -24.02 -12.42 1.16
CA GLN A 169 -23.70 -11.35 2.11
C GLN A 169 -22.52 -10.50 1.64
N ALA A 170 -21.49 -11.08 1.03
CA ALA A 170 -20.37 -10.32 0.48
C ALA A 170 -20.84 -9.32 -0.61
N LEU A 171 -21.72 -9.75 -1.51
CA LEU A 171 -22.30 -8.86 -2.52
C LEU A 171 -23.18 -7.77 -1.89
N LYS A 172 -24.01 -8.13 -0.90
CA LYS A 172 -24.82 -7.14 -0.17
C LYS A 172 -23.93 -6.12 0.53
N GLY A 173 -22.92 -6.55 1.28
CA GLY A 173 -21.97 -5.68 1.99
C GLY A 173 -21.10 -4.83 1.05
N THR A 174 -20.93 -5.25 -0.21
CA THR A 174 -20.22 -4.48 -1.24
C THR A 174 -21.08 -3.37 -1.84
N PHE A 175 -22.37 -3.60 -2.09
CA PHE A 175 -23.22 -2.64 -2.81
C PHE A 175 -24.20 -1.86 -1.92
N LEU A 176 -24.54 -2.39 -0.74
CA LEU A 176 -25.46 -1.76 0.20
C LEU A 176 -24.68 -1.18 1.37
N PRO A 177 -24.52 0.15 1.46
CA PRO A 177 -23.83 0.76 2.58
C PRO A 177 -24.62 0.55 3.88
N SER A 178 -23.94 0.01 4.88
CA SER A 178 -24.47 -0.23 6.23
C SER A 178 -23.45 0.26 7.28
N GLY A 179 -23.91 0.55 8.49
CA GLY A 179 -23.01 0.84 9.63
C GLY A 179 -22.21 2.15 9.56
N ILE A 180 -22.57 3.10 8.68
CA ILE A 180 -21.80 4.36 8.45
C ILE A 180 -21.52 5.15 9.75
N LEU A 181 -22.45 5.11 10.71
CA LEU A 181 -22.38 5.86 11.96
C LEU A 181 -21.79 5.05 13.12
N GLU A 182 -21.40 3.81 12.90
CA GLU A 182 -20.76 3.00 13.93
C GLU A 182 -19.33 3.46 14.17
N LYS A 183 -18.96 3.57 15.44
CA LYS A 183 -17.65 4.05 15.85
C LYS A 183 -16.54 3.17 15.27
N ASP A 184 -16.73 1.85 15.28
CA ASP A 184 -15.76 0.89 14.79
C ASP A 184 -15.60 0.97 13.26
N PHE A 185 -16.70 1.20 12.54
CA PHE A 185 -16.68 1.46 11.10
C PHE A 185 -15.89 2.74 10.79
N LEU A 186 -16.17 3.85 11.50
CA LEU A 186 -15.47 5.11 11.27
C LEU A 186 -13.98 5.01 11.60
N MET A 187 -13.60 4.33 12.68
CA MET A 187 -12.20 4.10 13.02
C MET A 187 -11.48 3.28 11.95
N MET A 188 -12.10 2.19 11.50
CA MET A 188 -11.49 1.36 10.45
C MET A 188 -11.47 2.02 9.09
N LEU A 189 -12.48 2.82 8.76
CA LEU A 189 -12.47 3.62 7.53
C LEU A 189 -11.30 4.60 7.54
N VAL A 190 -11.05 5.28 8.67
CA VAL A 190 -9.90 6.19 8.81
C VAL A 190 -8.58 5.42 8.74
N ALA A 191 -8.49 4.24 9.35
CA ALA A 191 -7.29 3.41 9.29
C ALA A 191 -6.99 2.96 7.85
N VAL A 192 -7.99 2.39 7.15
CA VAL A 192 -7.90 1.92 5.76
C VAL A 192 -7.55 3.07 4.81
N LEU A 193 -8.24 4.20 4.91
CA LEU A 193 -7.93 5.37 4.07
C LEU A 193 -6.54 5.95 4.39
N GLY A 194 -6.14 5.92 5.67
CA GLY A 194 -4.84 6.36 6.12
C GLY A 194 -3.69 5.53 5.55
N THR A 195 -3.87 4.21 5.42
CA THR A 195 -2.87 3.32 4.81
C THR A 195 -2.88 3.41 3.28
N SER A 196 -4.06 3.50 2.64
CA SER A 196 -4.17 3.51 1.17
C SER A 196 -3.80 4.86 0.51
N ILE A 197 -3.85 5.97 1.26
CA ILE A 197 -3.49 7.32 0.75
C ILE A 197 -2.15 7.73 1.37
N SER A 198 -1.20 6.80 1.43
CA SER A 198 0.09 7.07 2.05
C SER A 198 0.92 8.00 1.15
N PRO A 199 1.43 9.13 1.68
CA PRO A 199 2.04 10.16 0.86
C PRO A 199 3.32 9.77 0.11
N ILE A 200 3.89 8.59 0.40
CA ILE A 200 5.04 7.98 -0.28
C ILE A 200 4.77 7.81 -1.79
N SER A 201 3.57 7.35 -2.14
CA SER A 201 3.15 7.13 -3.53
C SER A 201 3.18 8.42 -4.36
N PHE A 202 3.12 9.59 -3.71
CA PHE A 202 3.15 10.89 -4.36
C PHE A 202 4.57 11.41 -4.64
N PHE A 203 5.53 11.10 -3.78
CA PHE A 203 6.92 11.58 -3.90
C PHE A 203 7.82 10.65 -4.72
N GLY A 204 7.65 9.33 -4.57
CA GLY A 204 8.48 8.31 -5.23
C GLY A 204 8.36 8.32 -6.76
N LYS A 205 7.16 8.61 -7.29
CA LYS A 205 6.92 8.74 -8.74
C LYS A 205 7.61 9.97 -9.37
N GLN A 206 7.99 10.97 -8.57
CA GLN A 206 8.40 12.29 -9.05
C GLN A 206 9.90 12.59 -8.85
N ALA A 207 10.59 11.83 -8.02
CA ALA A 207 12.03 11.98 -7.76
C ALA A 207 12.93 11.32 -8.83
N ARG A 208 12.35 10.72 -9.88
CA ARG A 208 13.10 10.01 -10.93
C ARG A 208 13.04 10.75 -12.26
N LYS A 209 13.89 11.77 -12.35
CA LYS A 209 14.64 12.09 -13.57
C LYS A 209 16.11 12.12 -13.21
#